data_AF-A0A524KWR0-F1
#
_entry.id   AF-A0A524KWR0-F1
#
_cell.length_a   1.000
_cell.length_b   1.000
_cell.length_c   1.000
_cell.angle_alpha   90.00
_cell.angle_beta   90.00
_cell.angle_gamma   90.00
#
_symmetry.space_group_name_H-M   'P 1'
#
loop_
_entity.id
_entity.type
_entity.pdbx_description
1 polymer ?
#
loop_
_entity_poly.entity_id
_entity_poly.type
_entity_poly.pdbx_seq_one_letter_code
_entity_poly.pdbx_strand_id
1 'polypeptide(L)'
;MTKRAMIEAPNFSFPMTRRELIKAGLACSACMLSPVDVIAGNIFSREKNIKEIIPDDAPETLWKWSKEVYFKRGLKNDYVQCLTCPNQCILPPNARSRCKSHVNIGGKLYTLVYGNPCAVHVDPVEKKPLYHFLPSTSAFSIATTGCSFHCLNCQNWEISQVRPEEVRFYDMFPHAVV
;
A
#
# COMPACT_ATOMS: atom_id res chain seq x y z
N MET A 1 -5.20 -14.42 26.06
CA MET A 1 -4.26 -15.47 25.63
C MET A 1 -4.71 -16.02 24.28
N THR A 2 -4.37 -15.33 23.20
CA THR A 2 -4.53 -15.85 21.83
C THR A 2 -3.13 -15.95 21.26
N LYS A 3 -2.63 -17.19 21.15
CA LYS A 3 -1.36 -17.49 20.48
C LYS A 3 -1.52 -16.99 19.05
N ARG A 4 -0.90 -15.85 18.70
CA ARG A 4 -0.64 -15.49 17.31
C ARG A 4 0.18 -16.63 16.74
N ALA A 5 -0.45 -17.50 15.95
CA ALA A 5 0.29 -18.44 15.13
C ALA A 5 1.24 -17.60 14.28
N MET A 6 2.53 -17.69 14.58
CA MET A 6 3.57 -17.17 13.69
C MET A 6 3.53 -18.07 12.46
N ILE A 7 2.64 -17.74 11.52
CA ILE A 7 2.74 -18.25 10.16
C ILE A 7 4.10 -17.74 9.69
N GLU A 8 5.06 -18.65 9.55
CA GLU A 8 6.40 -18.32 9.06
C GLU A 8 6.23 -17.63 7.71
N ALA A 9 6.33 -16.29 7.74
CA ALA A 9 6.40 -15.49 6.54
C ALA A 9 7.54 -16.09 5.70
N PRO A 10 7.33 -16.38 4.41
CA PRO A 10 8.40 -16.88 3.56
C PRO A 10 9.66 -16.05 3.78
N ASN A 11 10.84 -16.67 3.82
CA ASN A 11 12.10 -15.95 4.00
C ASN A 11 12.28 -14.93 2.86
N PHE A 12 11.80 -13.71 3.09
CA PHE A 12 11.82 -12.65 2.10
C PHE A 12 13.21 -12.01 2.14
N SER A 13 14.03 -12.32 1.14
CA SER A 13 15.24 -11.56 0.83
C SER A 13 14.82 -10.30 0.09
N PHE A 14 14.50 -9.23 0.82
CA PHE A 14 14.37 -7.91 0.20
C PHE A 14 15.78 -7.42 -0.18
N PRO A 15 15.97 -6.85 -1.38
CA PRO A 15 17.23 -6.18 -1.70
C PRO A 15 17.46 -5.05 -0.69
N MET A 16 18.70 -4.90 -0.24
CA MET A 16 19.10 -3.91 0.76
C MET A 16 18.63 -2.51 0.34
N THR A 17 17.89 -1.85 1.22
CA THR A 17 17.41 -0.49 0.95
C THR A 17 18.55 0.52 1.04
N ARG A 18 18.45 1.66 0.34
CA ARG A 18 19.42 2.76 0.43
C ARG A 18 19.67 3.20 1.88
N ARG A 19 18.63 3.18 2.72
CA ARG A 19 18.72 3.53 4.15
C ARG A 19 19.52 2.51 4.96
N GLU A 20 19.36 1.22 4.65
CA GLU A 20 20.15 0.15 5.28
C GLU A 20 21.61 0.22 4.83
N LEU A 21 21.87 0.51 3.55
CA LEU A 21 23.23 0.74 3.06
C LEU A 21 23.91 1.93 3.78
N ILE A 22 23.21 3.05 3.95
CA ILE A 22 23.72 4.22 4.68
C ILE A 22 23.97 3.87 6.15
N LYS A 23 23.04 3.16 6.81
CA LYS A 23 23.22 2.71 8.20
C LYS A 23 24.38 1.75 8.35
N ALA A 24 24.56 0.81 7.43
CA ALA A 24 25.68 -0.11 7.40
C ALA A 24 27.00 0.64 7.23
N GLY A 25 27.05 1.61 6.31
CA GLY A 25 28.20 2.49 6.13
C GLY A 25 28.57 3.28 7.40
N LEU A 26 27.58 3.91 8.06
CA LEU A 26 27.77 4.64 9.31
C LEU A 26 28.18 3.72 10.48
N ALA A 27 27.63 2.51 10.55
CA ALA A 27 28.01 1.51 11.56
C ALA A 27 29.47 1.06 11.36
N CYS A 28 29.90 0.82 10.11
CA CYS A 28 31.30 0.51 9.79
C CYS A 28 32.25 1.66 10.15
N SER A 29 31.83 2.93 10.07
CA SER A 29 32.62 4.08 10.54
C SER A 29 32.79 4.12 12.06
N ALA A 30 31.81 3.61 12.82
CA ALA A 30 31.83 3.56 14.29
C ALA A 30 32.55 2.32 14.85
N CYS A 31 32.90 1.34 14.01
CA CYS A 31 33.59 0.10 14.41
C CYS A 31 35.05 0.30 14.88
N MET A 32 35.57 1.53 14.90
CA MET A 32 36.90 1.82 15.46
C MET A 32 36.93 1.92 17.00
N LEU A 33 35.79 1.88 17.70
CA LEU A 33 35.73 2.23 19.13
C LEU A 33 34.92 1.29 20.08
N SER A 34 34.32 0.18 19.64
CA SER A 34 33.70 -0.79 20.60
C SER A 34 33.40 -2.19 19.99
N PRO A 35 33.18 -3.23 20.83
CA PRO A 35 32.97 -4.61 20.36
C PRO A 35 31.71 -4.76 19.51
N VAL A 36 31.90 -5.38 18.34
CA VAL A 36 31.00 -5.48 17.19
C VAL A 36 29.63 -6.11 17.51
N ASP A 37 29.55 -6.94 18.55
CA ASP A 37 28.40 -7.82 18.77
C ASP A 37 27.18 -7.12 19.40
N VAL A 38 27.38 -6.05 20.18
CA VAL A 38 26.28 -5.36 20.90
C VAL A 38 25.56 -4.34 20.01
N ILE A 39 26.25 -3.78 19.01
CA ILE A 39 25.70 -2.74 18.12
C ILE A 39 25.03 -3.38 16.89
N ALA A 40 25.56 -4.49 16.37
CA ALA A 40 25.03 -5.15 15.16
C ALA A 40 23.60 -5.69 15.34
N GLY A 41 23.29 -6.31 16.49
CA GLY A 41 21.98 -6.92 16.74
C GLY A 41 20.81 -5.92 16.69
N ASN A 42 21.03 -4.67 17.12
CA ASN A 42 19.99 -3.63 17.15
C ASN A 42 19.96 -2.74 15.90
N ILE A 43 21.10 -2.53 15.21
CA ILE A 43 21.13 -1.74 13.97
C ILE A 43 20.55 -2.51 12.78
N PHE A 44 20.82 -3.82 12.70
CA PHE A 44 20.31 -4.72 11.66
C PHE A 44 19.00 -5.40 12.05
N SER A 45 18.27 -4.88 13.04
CA SER A 45 16.90 -5.33 13.28
C SER A 45 16.06 -5.03 12.02
N ARG A 46 15.85 -6.11 11.26
CA ARG A 46 15.21 -6.27 9.95
C ARG A 46 13.70 -6.00 9.99
N GLU A 47 13.22 -5.33 11.04
CA GLU A 47 11.81 -5.07 11.30
C GLU A 47 11.36 -3.66 10.90
N LYS A 48 12.29 -2.71 10.68
CA LYS A 48 11.92 -1.29 10.50
C LYS A 48 11.35 -0.90 9.11
N ASN A 49 11.22 -1.86 8.19
CA ASN A 49 10.54 -1.68 6.89
C ASN A 49 9.40 -2.71 6.72
N ILE A 50 8.79 -3.18 7.81
CA ILE A 50 7.53 -3.92 7.72
C ILE A 50 6.50 -2.94 7.16
N LYS A 51 6.19 -3.08 5.87
CA LYS A 51 5.07 -2.39 5.23
C LYS A 51 3.83 -2.80 6.00
N GLU A 52 3.22 -1.87 6.72
CA GLU A 52 2.00 -2.13 7.49
C GLU A 52 0.92 -2.65 6.54
N ILE A 53 0.75 -3.97 6.55
CA ILE A 53 -0.40 -4.70 6.04
C ILE A 53 -1.34 -4.96 7.21
N ILE A 54 -2.62 -5.15 6.92
CA ILE A 54 -3.61 -5.39 7.96
C ILE A 54 -4.00 -6.88 7.85
N PRO A 55 -3.52 -7.75 8.76
CA PRO A 55 -3.89 -9.16 8.75
C PRO A 55 -5.37 -9.32 9.11
N ASP A 56 -6.01 -10.35 8.54
CA ASP A 56 -7.41 -10.71 8.82
C ASP A 56 -8.43 -9.56 8.64
N ASP A 57 -8.19 -8.69 7.65
CA ASP A 57 -9.01 -7.49 7.35
C ASP A 57 -9.66 -7.54 5.95
N ALA A 58 -9.59 -8.69 5.29
CA ALA A 58 -10.39 -8.95 4.10
C ALA A 58 -11.87 -9.08 4.49
N PRO A 59 -12.80 -8.51 3.71
CA PRO A 59 -14.23 -8.69 3.95
C PRO A 59 -14.63 -10.15 3.69
N GLU A 60 -15.60 -10.67 4.44
CA GLU A 60 -16.11 -12.05 4.29
C GLU A 60 -16.62 -12.32 2.88
N THR A 61 -17.36 -11.35 2.33
CA THR A 61 -17.82 -11.33 0.94
C THR A 61 -17.07 -10.27 0.17
N LEU A 62 -16.60 -10.61 -1.03
CA LEU A 62 -16.00 -9.63 -1.94
C LEU A 62 -16.96 -8.47 -2.20
N TRP A 63 -16.38 -7.28 -2.35
CA TRP A 63 -17.15 -6.09 -2.69
C TRP A 63 -17.85 -6.28 -4.04
N LYS A 64 -19.01 -5.63 -4.21
CA LYS A 64 -19.89 -5.76 -5.40
C LYS A 64 -19.12 -5.74 -6.72
N TRP A 65 -18.10 -4.89 -6.81
CA TRP A 65 -17.30 -4.64 -8.01
C TRP A 65 -15.87 -5.13 -7.92
N SER A 66 -15.55 -6.00 -6.96
CA SER A 66 -14.21 -6.53 -6.81
C SER A 66 -13.73 -7.22 -8.08
N LYS A 67 -12.49 -6.91 -8.47
CA LYS A 67 -11.84 -7.52 -9.63
C LYS A 67 -10.49 -8.07 -9.24
N GLU A 68 -10.08 -9.15 -9.86
CA GLU A 68 -8.73 -9.70 -9.68
C GLU A 68 -7.67 -8.70 -10.19
N VAL A 69 -6.64 -8.45 -9.37
CA VAL A 69 -5.57 -7.49 -9.72
C VAL A 69 -4.66 -8.08 -10.79
N TYR A 70 -4.38 -7.29 -11.84
CA TYR A 70 -3.49 -7.69 -12.94
C TYR A 70 -2.03 -7.91 -12.49
N PHE A 71 -1.44 -6.94 -11.80
CA PHE A 71 -0.04 -6.97 -11.38
C PHE A 71 0.11 -7.66 -10.03
N LYS A 72 0.31 -8.97 -10.05
CA LYS A 72 0.51 -9.79 -8.86
C LYS A 72 1.39 -11.01 -9.13
N ARG A 73 1.92 -11.58 -8.05
CA ARG A 73 2.68 -12.83 -8.05
C ARG A 73 2.18 -13.72 -6.92
N GLY A 74 1.72 -14.92 -7.26
CA GLY A 74 1.38 -15.94 -6.27
C GLY A 74 2.64 -16.47 -5.57
N LEU A 75 2.51 -16.80 -4.30
CA LEU A 75 3.57 -17.37 -3.46
C LEU A 75 3.05 -18.65 -2.78
N LYS A 76 3.92 -19.32 -2.01
CA LYS A 76 3.53 -20.51 -1.23
C LYS A 76 2.55 -20.15 -0.10
N ASN A 77 1.78 -21.13 0.37
CA ASN A 77 0.83 -20.99 1.49
C ASN A 77 -0.23 -19.91 1.26
N ASP A 78 -0.72 -19.80 0.01
CA ASP A 78 -1.72 -18.81 -0.41
C ASP A 78 -1.32 -17.35 -0.17
N TYR A 79 -0.03 -17.06 -0.02
CA TYR A 79 0.47 -15.70 -0.01
C TYR A 79 0.41 -15.11 -1.42
N VAL A 80 0.18 -13.81 -1.50
CA VAL A 80 0.23 -13.07 -2.77
C VAL A 80 1.04 -11.80 -2.62
N GLN A 81 1.96 -11.56 -3.56
CA GLN A 81 2.66 -10.30 -3.69
C GLN A 81 1.90 -9.39 -4.66
N CYS A 82 1.42 -8.26 -4.17
CA CYS A 82 0.90 -7.16 -4.99
C CYS A 82 2.05 -6.45 -5.70
N LEU A 83 1.96 -6.21 -7.00
CA LEU A 83 3.00 -5.52 -7.78
C LEU A 83 2.51 -4.20 -8.40
N THR A 84 1.31 -3.74 -8.03
CA THR A 84 0.68 -2.52 -8.56
C THR A 84 1.44 -1.24 -8.21
N CYS A 85 2.13 -1.20 -7.06
CA CYS A 85 2.89 -0.02 -6.64
C CYS A 85 4.24 -0.40 -6.01
N PRO A 86 5.15 0.55 -5.81
CA PRO A 86 6.50 0.29 -5.27
C PRO A 86 6.50 -0.35 -3.88
N ASN A 87 5.39 -0.27 -3.14
CA ASN A 87 5.26 -0.94 -1.85
C ASN A 87 5.26 -2.46 -1.98
N GLN A 88 5.00 -3.06 -3.14
CA GLN A 88 5.11 -4.51 -3.35
C GLN A 88 4.64 -5.39 -2.16
N CYS A 89 3.44 -5.12 -1.64
CA CYS A 89 2.96 -5.72 -0.39
C CYS A 89 2.84 -7.23 -0.54
N ILE A 90 3.26 -7.99 0.47
CA ILE A 90 3.10 -9.44 0.50
C ILE A 90 2.01 -9.76 1.52
N LEU A 91 0.95 -10.37 1.03
CA LEU A 91 -0.30 -10.54 1.77
C LEU A 91 -0.49 -12.01 2.10
N PRO A 92 -0.55 -12.37 3.40
CA PRO A 92 -1.08 -13.66 3.79
C PRO A 92 -2.55 -13.79 3.37
N PRO A 93 -3.12 -14.99 3.42
CA PRO A 93 -4.57 -15.18 3.28
C PRO A 93 -5.35 -14.23 4.19
N ASN A 94 -6.44 -13.67 3.68
CA ASN A 94 -7.34 -12.74 4.37
C ASN A 94 -6.70 -11.40 4.80
N ALA A 95 -5.50 -11.09 4.35
CA ALA A 95 -4.88 -9.80 4.64
C ALA A 95 -5.25 -8.71 3.62
N ARG A 96 -5.26 -7.48 4.12
CA ARG A 96 -5.43 -6.25 3.34
C ARG A 96 -4.11 -5.53 3.13
N SER A 97 -3.95 -4.95 1.95
CA SER A 97 -2.78 -4.18 1.54
C SER A 97 -2.61 -2.88 2.32
N ARG A 98 -1.38 -2.34 2.28
CA ARG A 98 -1.02 -1.05 2.88
C ARG A 98 -1.90 0.11 2.38
N CYS A 99 -2.29 0.10 1.11
CA CYS A 99 -3.18 1.13 0.56
C CYS A 99 -4.67 0.90 0.89
N LYS A 100 -5.00 -0.20 1.58
CA LYS A 100 -6.37 -0.61 1.95
C LYS A 100 -7.29 -1.01 0.80
N SER A 101 -6.86 -0.84 -0.45
CA SER A 101 -7.68 -1.12 -1.63
C SER A 101 -7.58 -2.55 -2.16
N HIS A 102 -6.61 -3.36 -1.71
CA HIS A 102 -6.44 -4.74 -2.17
C HIS A 102 -6.50 -5.74 -1.02
N VAL A 103 -7.11 -6.89 -1.27
CA VAL A 103 -7.25 -7.99 -0.30
C VAL A 103 -6.85 -9.32 -0.92
N ASN A 104 -6.26 -10.21 -0.13
CA ASN A 104 -5.99 -11.58 -0.53
C ASN A 104 -7.10 -12.50 -0.04
N ILE A 105 -7.84 -13.12 -0.95
CA ILE A 105 -8.89 -14.10 -0.62
C ILE A 105 -8.60 -15.39 -1.40
N GLY A 106 -8.37 -16.48 -0.68
CA GLY A 106 -8.09 -17.81 -1.28
C GLY A 106 -6.87 -17.81 -2.21
N GLY A 107 -5.78 -17.15 -1.83
CA GLY A 107 -4.56 -17.08 -2.64
C GLY A 107 -4.67 -16.19 -3.88
N LYS A 108 -5.75 -15.41 -4.00
CA LYS A 108 -5.98 -14.45 -5.10
C LYS A 108 -6.08 -13.03 -4.56
N LEU A 109 -5.34 -12.12 -5.20
CA LEU A 109 -5.40 -10.70 -4.93
C LEU A 109 -6.55 -10.04 -5.70
N TYR A 110 -7.46 -9.39 -4.96
CA TYR A 110 -8.58 -8.62 -5.49
C TYR A 110 -8.42 -7.14 -5.16
N THR A 111 -8.85 -6.28 -6.08
CA THR A 111 -9.08 -4.86 -5.81
C THR A 111 -10.52 -4.63 -5.37
N LEU A 112 -10.69 -3.77 -4.38
CA LEU A 112 -11.98 -3.33 -3.84
C LEU A 112 -12.43 -1.99 -4.44
N VAL A 113 -11.61 -1.39 -5.32
CA VAL A 113 -11.80 -0.03 -5.84
C VAL A 113 -12.08 0.02 -7.35
N TYR A 114 -12.54 -1.08 -7.94
CA TYR A 114 -12.91 -1.09 -9.34
C TYR A 114 -14.35 -0.61 -9.52
N GLY A 115 -14.57 0.44 -10.31
CA GLY A 115 -15.93 0.92 -10.63
C GLY A 115 -16.63 1.70 -9.52
N ASN A 116 -15.93 2.07 -8.44
CA ASN A 116 -16.47 2.78 -7.28
C ASN A 116 -15.61 4.00 -6.87
N PRO A 117 -15.48 5.04 -7.72
CA PRO A 117 -14.83 6.27 -7.31
C PRO A 117 -15.55 6.90 -6.11
N CYS A 118 -14.77 7.47 -5.20
CA CYS A 118 -15.25 8.22 -4.03
C CYS A 118 -15.24 9.74 -4.26
N ALA A 119 -14.54 10.21 -5.29
CA ALA A 119 -14.52 11.61 -5.69
C ALA A 119 -14.60 11.71 -7.21
N VAL A 120 -15.52 12.54 -7.71
CA VAL A 120 -15.73 12.84 -9.13
C VAL A 120 -16.10 14.31 -9.23
N HIS A 121 -15.21 15.13 -9.81
CA HIS A 121 -15.38 16.58 -9.86
C HIS A 121 -14.91 17.16 -11.19
N VAL A 122 -15.62 18.17 -11.68
CA VAL A 122 -15.16 19.08 -12.74
C VAL A 122 -14.82 20.39 -12.04
N ASP A 123 -13.53 20.69 -11.93
CA ASP A 123 -13.02 21.90 -11.28
C ASP A 123 -12.21 22.74 -12.28
N PRO A 124 -12.05 24.05 -12.07
CA PRO A 124 -11.05 24.84 -12.79
C PRO A 124 -9.63 24.27 -12.62
N VAL A 125 -8.80 24.36 -13.65
CA VAL A 125 -7.43 23.84 -13.63
C VAL A 125 -6.58 24.50 -12.54
N GLU A 126 -6.90 25.73 -12.14
CA GLU A 126 -6.22 26.51 -11.10
C GLU A 126 -6.32 25.88 -9.70
N LYS A 127 -7.27 24.97 -9.48
CA LYS A 127 -7.32 24.18 -8.24
C LYS A 127 -6.18 23.16 -8.14
N LYS A 128 -5.57 22.79 -9.26
CA LYS A 128 -4.44 21.85 -9.30
C LYS A 128 -3.13 22.60 -9.07
N PRO A 129 -2.09 21.94 -8.53
CA PRO A 129 -0.80 22.57 -8.27
C PRO A 129 0.00 22.79 -9.58
N LEU A 130 -0.59 23.49 -10.55
CA LEU A 130 -0.06 23.78 -11.87
C LEU A 130 -0.14 25.30 -12.11
N TYR A 131 1.00 25.99 -12.05
CA TYR A 131 1.06 27.44 -12.22
C TYR A 131 1.02 27.83 -13.71
N HIS A 132 0.08 28.72 -14.09
CA HIS A 132 -0.11 29.21 -15.47
C HIS A 132 -0.30 28.09 -16.51
N PHE A 133 -0.83 26.95 -16.11
CA PHE A 133 -1.12 25.84 -17.02
C PHE A 133 -2.57 25.92 -17.52
N LEU A 134 -2.75 26.21 -18.81
CA LEU A 134 -4.05 26.30 -19.49
C LEU A 134 -5.13 27.11 -18.72
N PRO A 135 -4.91 28.41 -18.45
CA PRO A 135 -5.82 29.20 -17.62
C PRO A 135 -7.28 29.17 -18.10
N SER A 136 -8.22 29.21 -17.16
CA SER A 136 -9.68 29.18 -17.39
C SER A 136 -10.22 27.90 -18.03
N THR A 137 -9.42 26.84 -18.14
CA THR A 137 -9.89 25.54 -18.59
C THR A 137 -10.40 24.68 -17.44
N SER A 138 -11.23 23.68 -17.76
CA SER A 138 -11.75 22.72 -16.78
C SER A 138 -10.88 21.46 -16.73
N ALA A 139 -10.73 20.91 -15.53
CA ALA A 139 -10.08 19.64 -15.25
C ALA A 139 -11.09 18.66 -14.65
N PHE A 140 -11.28 17.52 -15.31
CA PHE A 140 -12.03 16.40 -14.74
C PHE A 140 -11.13 15.60 -13.80
N SER A 141 -11.58 15.40 -12.57
CA SER A 141 -10.85 14.72 -11.51
C SER A 141 -11.65 13.55 -10.97
N ILE A 142 -11.03 12.38 -10.96
CA ILE A 142 -11.61 11.14 -10.43
C ILE A 142 -10.62 10.49 -9.46
N ALA A 143 -11.11 9.99 -8.34
CA ALA A 143 -10.30 9.26 -7.37
C ALA A 143 -11.09 8.14 -6.70
N THR A 144 -10.41 7.04 -6.43
CA THR A 144 -10.86 5.95 -5.57
C THR A 144 -10.20 6.04 -4.20
N THR A 145 -10.65 5.24 -3.25
CA THR A 145 -9.99 5.15 -1.95
C THR A 145 -8.61 4.48 -2.05
N GLY A 146 -7.76 4.83 -1.09
CA GLY A 146 -6.47 4.20 -0.89
C GLY A 146 -5.34 4.82 -1.70
N CYS A 147 -4.25 5.13 -1.01
CA CYS A 147 -3.04 5.70 -1.59
C CYS A 147 -1.82 4.81 -1.28
N SER A 148 -0.84 4.82 -2.19
CA SER A 148 0.45 4.17 -1.93
C SER A 148 1.26 4.88 -0.84
N PHE A 149 0.88 6.11 -0.51
CA PHE A 149 1.51 6.95 0.50
C PHE A 149 0.57 7.15 1.70
N HIS A 150 1.17 7.30 2.88
CA HIS A 150 0.50 7.66 4.13
C HIS A 150 1.09 8.99 4.61
N CYS A 151 0.78 10.06 3.88
CA CYS A 151 1.34 11.38 4.16
C CYS A 151 0.73 11.96 5.44
N LEU A 152 1.57 12.51 6.33
CA LEU A 152 1.14 13.14 7.57
C LEU A 152 0.21 14.35 7.33
N ASN A 153 0.49 15.15 6.30
CA ASN A 153 -0.26 16.35 5.94
C ASN A 153 -1.07 16.14 4.64
N CYS A 154 -1.70 14.97 4.48
CA CYS A 154 -2.47 14.68 3.28
C CYS A 154 -3.73 15.55 3.23
N GLN A 155 -3.90 16.36 2.18
CA GLN A 155 -5.13 17.13 1.96
C GLN A 155 -6.34 16.23 1.67
N ASN A 156 -6.10 15.05 1.08
CA ASN A 156 -7.13 14.07 0.74
C ASN A 156 -7.17 12.90 1.74
N TRP A 157 -6.79 13.12 3.01
CA TRP A 157 -6.66 12.05 4.00
C TRP A 157 -7.96 11.25 4.19
N GLU A 158 -9.11 11.93 4.09
CA GLU A 158 -10.46 11.37 4.26
C GLU A 158 -10.78 10.25 3.27
N ILE A 159 -10.13 10.22 2.10
CA ILE A 159 -10.32 9.17 1.08
C ILE A 159 -9.07 8.32 0.85
N SER A 160 -7.88 8.85 1.10
CA SER A 160 -6.62 8.19 0.76
C SER A 160 -6.15 7.17 1.80
N GLN A 161 -6.59 7.30 3.06
CA GLN A 161 -6.11 6.47 4.18
C GLN A 161 -7.23 5.68 4.87
N VAL A 162 -8.39 5.57 4.23
CA VAL A 162 -9.57 4.84 4.73
C VAL A 162 -9.88 3.62 3.86
N ARG A 163 -10.72 2.72 4.36
CA ARG A 163 -11.17 1.57 3.59
C ARG A 163 -12.24 2.01 2.56
N PRO A 164 -12.32 1.36 1.38
CA PRO A 164 -13.39 1.58 0.39
C PRO A 164 -14.80 1.51 0.98
N GLU A 165 -14.99 0.67 2.00
CA GLU A 165 -16.26 0.44 2.69
C GLU A 165 -16.68 1.60 3.62
N GLU A 166 -15.76 2.50 3.95
CA GLU A 166 -15.94 3.58 4.93
C GLU A 166 -16.31 4.92 4.28
N VAL A 167 -16.34 4.99 2.95
CA VAL A 167 -16.63 6.23 2.20
C VAL A 167 -17.92 6.13 1.40
N ARG A 168 -18.43 7.29 1.00
CA ARG A 168 -19.43 7.38 -0.08
C ARG A 168 -18.74 7.17 -1.42
N PHE A 169 -19.36 6.37 -2.28
CA PHE A 169 -18.86 6.07 -3.61
C PHE A 169 -19.99 6.15 -4.64
N TYR A 170 -19.61 6.31 -5.90
CA TYR A 170 -20.49 6.31 -7.05
C TYR A 170 -20.33 5.00 -7.83
N ASP A 171 -21.39 4.45 -8.40
CA ASP A 171 -21.27 3.34 -9.35
C ASP A 171 -20.88 3.91 -10.73
N MET A 172 -19.58 3.86 -11.06
CA MET A 172 -19.02 4.44 -12.28
C MET A 172 -17.86 3.58 -12.79
N PHE A 173 -18.15 2.75 -13.79
CA PHE A 173 -17.19 1.84 -14.43
C PHE A 173 -16.31 2.56 -15.46
N PRO A 174 -15.15 1.98 -15.83
CA PRO A 174 -14.23 2.61 -16.77
C PRO A 174 -14.87 3.11 -18.08
N HIS A 175 -15.79 2.33 -18.67
CA HIS A 175 -16.48 2.69 -19.92
C HIS A 175 -17.44 3.89 -19.79
N ALA A 176 -17.77 4.30 -18.56
CA ALA A 176 -18.58 5.49 -18.30
C ALA A 176 -17.71 6.74 -18.09
N VAL A 177 -16.38 6.59 -18.00
CA VAL A 177 -15.42 7.68 -17.75
C VAL A 177 -14.61 8.01 -18.99
N VAL A 178 -14.19 7.00 -19.75
CA VAL A 178 -13.34 7.10 -20.94
C VAL A 178 -13.87 6.24 -22.09
#